data_AF-A0A841CM46-F1
#
_entry.id   AF-A0A841CM46-F1
#
_cell.length_a   1.000
_cell.length_b   1.000
_cell.length_c   1.000
_cell.angle_alpha   90.00
_cell.angle_beta   90.00
_cell.angle_gamma   90.00
#
_symmetry.space_group_name_H-M   'P 1'
#
loop_
_entity.id
_entity.type
_entity.pdbx_description
1 polymer ?
#
loop_
_entity_poly.entity_id
_entity_poly.type
_entity_poly.pdbx_seq_one_letter_code
_entity_poly.pdbx_strand_id
1 'polypeptide(L)'
;MTLYAYDETGRALIAVWETGIGRSACTVAEVGRTVDQDDVMRLVAALSTLSRLAWRTYTHPASAADSMEPNSEGWRRQGERDAFADVLPAISKPNLPEGGLLEESYVLVEEAAHRVGRALHRIDDPALVDRVVDEVGRELAAVEQAELGDLSGRARQAVQLTRADASPLQVAAADDLLRERPLGSSGLLQEVDPTAAAVAAAHWLQAAAEVAGEVAECRPEMVVIEADNIEALAVRTPTLVLERLQAGESPRKVVTDLVAAAMTAAEGVLADPGGLVEEIAQARAKAERFAPGDAELLAELMPRITPLDPMRPARDLLEDLLDGIRGCWLLYREHAGFDSEDLDDFGDGEEADEQADEHGAEQADEADEEFFDAVRAEAAAHHDRLV
;
A
#
# COMPACT_ATOMS: atom_id res chain seq x y z
N MET A 1 5.43 -11.11 -3.29
CA MET A 1 5.41 -12.59 -3.29
C MET A 1 6.65 -13.11 -4.01
N THR A 2 7.20 -14.22 -3.53
CA THR A 2 8.38 -14.86 -4.09
C THR A 2 8.04 -15.51 -5.44
N LEU A 3 8.73 -15.08 -6.48
CA LEU A 3 8.70 -15.73 -7.79
C LEU A 3 9.80 -16.78 -7.82
N TYR A 4 9.41 -18.02 -8.12
CA TYR A 4 10.38 -19.07 -8.38
C TYR A 4 10.69 -19.12 -9.87
N ALA A 5 11.94 -19.43 -10.21
CA ALA A 5 12.41 -19.52 -11.59
C ALA A 5 13.40 -20.68 -11.73
N TYR A 6 13.59 -21.15 -12.96
CA TYR A 6 14.60 -22.13 -13.31
C TYR A 6 15.66 -21.48 -14.21
N ASP A 7 16.90 -21.43 -13.73
CA ASP A 7 18.05 -21.11 -14.58
C ASP A 7 18.43 -22.37 -15.37
N GLU A 8 18.09 -22.38 -16.65
CA GLU A 8 18.39 -23.50 -17.56
C GLU A 8 19.89 -23.73 -17.76
N THR A 9 20.68 -22.66 -17.72
CA THR A 9 22.12 -22.72 -17.96
C THR A 9 22.85 -23.29 -16.75
N GLY A 10 22.55 -22.75 -15.56
CA GLY A 10 23.07 -23.23 -14.28
C GLY A 10 22.38 -24.50 -13.77
N ARG A 11 21.24 -24.88 -14.35
CA ARG A 11 20.32 -25.92 -13.86
C ARG A 11 19.99 -25.72 -12.39
N ALA A 12 19.50 -24.54 -12.05
CA ALA A 12 19.25 -24.15 -10.66
C ALA A 12 17.82 -23.61 -10.48
N LEU A 13 17.16 -24.04 -9.40
CA LEU A 13 15.94 -23.43 -8.90
C LEU A 13 16.32 -22.16 -8.13
N ILE A 14 15.73 -21.03 -8.50
CA ILE A 14 16.00 -19.70 -7.93
C ILE A 14 14.71 -19.14 -7.33
N ALA A 15 14.81 -18.55 -6.15
CA ALA A 15 13.76 -17.74 -5.54
C ALA A 15 14.11 -16.26 -5.72
N VAL A 16 13.16 -15.45 -6.17
CA VAL A 16 13.31 -14.01 -6.42
C VAL A 16 12.19 -13.26 -5.71
N TRP A 17 12.51 -12.19 -4.99
CA TRP A 17 11.51 -11.39 -4.30
C TRP A 17 11.84 -9.90 -4.24
N GLU A 18 10.81 -9.08 -4.14
CA GLU A 18 10.92 -7.63 -4.02
C GLU A 18 11.38 -7.20 -2.61
N THR A 19 12.15 -6.12 -2.53
CA THR A 19 12.69 -5.54 -1.30
C THR A 19 12.35 -4.05 -1.12
N GLY A 20 11.40 -3.53 -1.90
CA GLY A 20 11.00 -2.12 -1.90
C GLY A 20 11.79 -1.24 -2.87
N ILE A 21 13.10 -1.47 -2.99
CA ILE A 21 14.00 -0.74 -3.91
C ILE A 21 14.29 -1.55 -5.17
N GLY A 22 14.32 -2.87 -5.05
CA GLY A 22 14.61 -3.78 -6.15
C GLY A 22 14.33 -5.22 -5.76
N ARG A 23 15.08 -6.16 -6.35
CA ARG A 23 14.88 -7.60 -6.14
C ARG A 23 16.08 -8.24 -5.49
N SER A 24 15.81 -9.13 -4.54
CA SER A 24 16.76 -10.12 -4.04
C SER A 24 16.51 -11.45 -4.71
N ALA A 25 17.56 -12.24 -4.88
CA ALA A 25 17.48 -13.58 -5.42
C ALA A 25 18.41 -14.54 -4.67
N CYS A 26 18.00 -15.79 -4.50
CA CYS A 26 18.86 -16.84 -3.99
C CYS A 26 18.63 -18.17 -4.71
N THR A 27 19.69 -18.97 -4.84
CA THR A 27 19.59 -20.35 -5.31
C THR A 27 18.99 -21.21 -4.21
N VAL A 28 17.87 -21.87 -4.53
CA VAL A 28 17.19 -22.82 -3.66
C VAL A 28 17.85 -24.20 -3.76
N ALA A 29 18.05 -24.67 -4.99
CA ALA A 29 18.63 -25.97 -5.25
C ALA A 29 19.26 -26.05 -6.64
N GLU A 30 20.38 -26.75 -6.76
CA GLU A 30 20.86 -27.28 -8.04
C GLU A 30 20.04 -28.51 -8.44
N VAL A 31 19.70 -28.61 -9.72
CA VAL A 31 18.88 -29.67 -10.30
C VAL A 31 19.76 -30.61 -11.13
N GLY A 32 19.66 -31.90 -10.82
CA GLY A 32 20.42 -32.95 -11.52
C GLY A 32 20.20 -32.94 -13.04
N ARG A 33 21.24 -33.33 -13.79
CA ARG A 33 21.23 -33.33 -15.27
C ARG A 33 20.21 -34.28 -15.89
N THR A 34 19.80 -35.29 -15.13
CA THR A 34 18.86 -36.34 -15.54
C THR A 34 17.40 -35.95 -15.34
N VAL A 35 17.12 -34.88 -14.59
CA VAL A 35 15.76 -34.41 -14.34
C VAL A 35 15.22 -33.73 -15.61
N ASP A 36 13.97 -34.07 -15.96
CA ASP A 36 13.24 -33.45 -17.06
C ASP A 36 12.94 -31.98 -16.74
N GLN A 37 13.22 -31.10 -17.71
CA GLN A 37 12.96 -29.67 -17.60
C GLN A 37 11.47 -29.38 -17.39
N ASP A 38 10.58 -30.13 -18.03
CA ASP A 38 9.13 -29.93 -17.90
C ASP A 38 8.64 -30.17 -16.46
N ASP A 39 9.22 -31.16 -15.77
CA ASP A 39 8.90 -31.42 -14.37
C ASP A 39 9.42 -30.31 -13.44
N VAL A 40 10.60 -29.74 -13.72
CA VAL A 40 11.13 -28.59 -12.99
C VAL A 40 10.27 -27.36 -13.20
N MET A 41 9.82 -27.09 -14.43
CA MET A 41 8.95 -25.95 -14.72
C MET A 41 7.60 -26.07 -14.01
N ARG A 42 7.06 -27.29 -13.87
CA ARG A 42 5.86 -27.55 -13.06
C ARG A 42 6.10 -27.31 -11.57
N LEU A 43 7.27 -27.69 -11.05
CA LEU A 43 7.66 -27.39 -9.67
C LEU A 43 7.76 -25.88 -9.43
N VAL A 44 8.40 -25.15 -10.33
CA VAL A 44 8.50 -23.68 -10.30
C VAL A 44 7.13 -23.01 -10.26
N ALA A 45 6.21 -23.44 -11.13
CA ALA A 45 4.85 -22.91 -11.17
C ALA A 45 4.06 -23.22 -9.89
N ALA A 46 4.22 -24.43 -9.34
CA ALA A 46 3.60 -24.83 -8.09
C ALA A 46 4.11 -24.01 -6.89
N LEU A 47 5.44 -23.81 -6.79
CA LEU A 47 6.05 -23.00 -5.73
C LEU A 47 5.63 -21.54 -5.78
N SER A 48 5.60 -20.95 -6.99
CA SER A 48 5.12 -19.58 -7.18
C SER A 48 3.65 -19.44 -6.81
N THR A 49 2.84 -20.46 -7.09
CA THR A 49 1.43 -20.49 -6.68
C THR A 49 1.27 -20.59 -5.16
N LEU A 50 2.06 -21.44 -4.51
CA LEU A 50 2.06 -21.58 -3.06
C LEU A 50 2.48 -20.26 -2.38
N SER A 51 3.57 -19.63 -2.81
CA SER A 51 4.00 -18.32 -2.29
C SER A 51 2.91 -17.26 -2.47
N ARG A 52 2.28 -17.19 -3.64
CA ARG A 52 1.15 -16.26 -3.87
C ARG A 52 0.01 -16.46 -2.88
N LEU A 53 -0.38 -17.71 -2.63
CA LEU A 53 -1.48 -18.03 -1.72
C LEU A 53 -1.09 -17.77 -0.27
N ALA A 54 0.15 -18.09 0.14
CA ALA A 54 0.67 -17.76 1.46
C ALA A 54 0.68 -16.24 1.69
N TRP A 55 1.20 -15.43 0.76
CA TRP A 55 1.14 -13.96 0.88
C TRP A 55 -0.28 -13.39 0.75
N ARG A 56 -1.25 -14.17 0.23
CA ARG A 56 -2.66 -13.77 0.26
C ARG A 56 -3.20 -13.75 1.69
N THR A 57 -2.75 -14.66 2.58
CA THR A 57 -3.17 -14.64 3.99
C THR A 57 -2.68 -13.39 4.72
N TYR A 58 -1.50 -12.89 4.34
CA TYR A 58 -0.98 -11.60 4.82
C TYR A 58 -1.84 -10.42 4.36
N THR A 59 -2.12 -10.34 3.06
CA THR A 59 -2.85 -9.19 2.46
C THR A 59 -4.33 -9.17 2.82
N HIS A 60 -4.93 -10.35 3.05
CA HIS A 60 -6.33 -10.53 3.38
C HIS A 60 -6.46 -11.26 4.74
N PRO A 61 -6.07 -10.62 5.85
CA PRO A 61 -6.20 -11.25 7.16
C PRO A 61 -7.67 -11.47 7.49
N ALA A 62 -7.95 -12.49 8.31
CA ALA A 62 -9.32 -12.79 8.76
C ALA A 62 -9.92 -11.64 9.57
N SER A 63 -9.09 -10.90 10.32
CA SER A 63 -9.49 -9.71 11.10
C SER A 63 -10.06 -8.57 10.25
N ALA A 64 -9.74 -8.54 8.95
CA ALA A 64 -10.24 -7.54 8.01
C ALA A 64 -11.52 -7.97 7.28
N ALA A 65 -12.15 -9.07 7.67
CA ALA A 65 -13.43 -9.51 7.11
C ALA A 65 -14.60 -9.07 8.01
N ASP A 66 -15.75 -8.80 7.39
CA ASP A 66 -16.96 -8.36 8.10
C ASP A 66 -17.51 -9.38 9.10
N SER A 67 -17.22 -10.67 8.89
CA SER A 67 -17.73 -11.77 9.70
C SER A 67 -16.72 -12.90 9.83
N MET A 68 -16.72 -13.50 11.01
CA MET A 68 -15.96 -14.71 11.38
C MET A 68 -16.85 -15.94 11.55
N GLU A 69 -18.14 -15.85 11.22
CA GLU A 69 -19.08 -16.97 11.34
C GLU A 69 -18.72 -18.13 10.40
N PRO A 70 -19.10 -19.39 10.70
CA PRO A 70 -18.82 -20.52 9.82
C PRO A 70 -19.30 -20.28 8.38
N ASN A 71 -18.46 -20.60 7.40
CA ASN A 71 -18.66 -20.35 5.96
C ASN A 71 -18.65 -18.86 5.52
N SER A 72 -18.37 -17.92 6.44
CA SER A 72 -18.07 -16.53 6.06
C SER A 72 -16.70 -16.43 5.35
N GLU A 73 -16.40 -15.24 4.83
CA GLU A 73 -15.08 -14.96 4.30
C GLU A 73 -13.99 -15.00 5.38
N GLY A 74 -14.22 -14.39 6.56
CA GLY A 74 -13.24 -14.39 7.65
C GLY A 74 -12.92 -15.80 8.13
N TRP A 75 -13.93 -16.67 8.23
CA TRP A 75 -13.72 -18.09 8.56
C TRP A 75 -12.85 -18.81 7.53
N ARG A 76 -13.07 -18.57 6.23
CA ARG A 76 -12.24 -19.16 5.16
C ARG A 76 -10.81 -18.62 5.20
N ARG A 77 -10.63 -17.30 5.33
CA ARG A 77 -9.31 -16.65 5.46
C ARG A 77 -8.53 -17.21 6.67
N GLN A 78 -9.20 -17.42 7.80
CA GLN A 78 -8.59 -18.04 8.97
C GLN A 78 -8.18 -19.49 8.70
N GLY A 79 -9.04 -20.28 8.04
CA GLY A 79 -8.71 -21.65 7.64
C GLY A 79 -7.47 -21.75 6.74
N GLU A 80 -7.31 -20.83 5.78
CA GLU A 80 -6.10 -20.75 4.96
C GLU A 80 -4.83 -20.47 5.78
N ARG A 81 -4.94 -19.62 6.81
CA ARG A 81 -3.82 -19.27 7.69
C ARG A 81 -3.47 -20.40 8.67
N ASP A 82 -4.48 -21.07 9.23
CA ASP A 82 -4.32 -22.20 10.14
C ASP A 82 -3.65 -23.38 9.44
N ALA A 83 -3.91 -23.58 8.15
CA ALA A 83 -3.31 -24.63 7.32
C ALA A 83 -1.79 -24.47 7.11
N PHE A 84 -1.17 -23.38 7.55
CA PHE A 84 0.30 -23.24 7.52
C PHE A 84 1.00 -24.38 8.26
N ALA A 85 0.37 -24.92 9.33
CA ALA A 85 0.89 -26.07 10.07
C ALA A 85 0.99 -27.35 9.20
N ASP A 86 0.14 -27.46 8.18
CA ASP A 86 0.02 -28.64 7.32
C ASP A 86 0.78 -28.51 5.99
N VAL A 87 1.27 -27.32 5.62
CA VAL A 87 1.99 -27.08 4.36
C VAL A 87 3.24 -27.97 4.20
N LEU A 88 4.14 -27.98 5.18
CA LEU A 88 5.38 -28.78 5.07
C LEU A 88 5.11 -30.30 5.09
N PRO A 89 4.19 -30.81 5.95
CA PRO A 89 3.69 -32.18 5.83
C PRO A 89 3.09 -32.50 4.45
N ALA A 90 2.25 -31.62 3.89
CA ALA A 90 1.58 -31.81 2.61
C ALA A 90 2.55 -31.84 1.41
N ILE A 91 3.69 -31.15 1.50
CA ILE A 91 4.78 -31.24 0.50
C ILE A 91 5.49 -32.58 0.61
N SER A 92 5.83 -32.99 1.84
CA SER A 92 6.57 -34.23 2.11
C SER A 92 5.75 -35.49 1.83
N LYS A 93 4.43 -35.42 2.02
CA LYS A 93 3.46 -36.51 1.83
C LYS A 93 2.26 -35.99 1.06
N PRO A 94 2.41 -35.74 -0.25
CA PRO A 94 1.32 -35.21 -1.06
C PRO A 94 0.23 -36.25 -1.29
N ASN A 95 -1.01 -35.79 -1.48
CA ASN A 95 -2.07 -36.63 -2.04
C ASN A 95 -1.68 -37.05 -3.45
N LEU A 96 -1.38 -38.33 -3.65
CA LEU A 96 -1.07 -38.93 -4.94
C LEU A 96 -2.34 -39.54 -5.56
N PRO A 97 -2.43 -39.62 -6.90
CA PRO A 97 -3.57 -40.27 -7.53
C PRO A 97 -3.68 -41.76 -7.13
N GLU A 98 -4.82 -42.14 -6.54
CA GLU A 98 -5.14 -43.52 -6.17
C GLU A 98 -6.37 -44.00 -6.95
N GLY A 99 -6.25 -45.13 -7.65
CA GLY A 99 -7.35 -45.65 -8.47
C GLY A 99 -7.79 -44.71 -9.62
N GLY A 100 -6.94 -43.77 -10.03
CA GLY A 100 -7.24 -42.76 -11.05
C GLY A 100 -8.00 -41.53 -10.54
N LEU A 101 -8.24 -41.45 -9.23
CA LEU A 101 -8.83 -40.28 -8.56
C LEU A 101 -7.75 -39.52 -7.80
N LEU A 102 -7.92 -38.20 -7.67
CA LEU A 102 -7.04 -37.33 -6.89
C LEU A 102 -7.86 -36.66 -5.80
N GLU A 103 -7.39 -36.78 -4.55
CA GLU A 103 -7.93 -36.01 -3.42
C GLU A 103 -7.33 -34.60 -3.43
N GLU A 104 -8.20 -33.59 -3.48
CA GLU A 104 -7.83 -32.17 -3.44
C GLU A 104 -8.37 -31.53 -2.16
N SER A 105 -7.53 -30.73 -1.49
CA SER A 105 -7.98 -29.94 -0.34
C SER A 105 -8.83 -28.76 -0.82
N TYR A 106 -9.88 -28.45 -0.05
CA TYR A 106 -10.65 -27.22 -0.23
C TYR A 106 -9.93 -25.99 0.31
N VAL A 107 -8.89 -26.17 1.13
CA VAL A 107 -8.01 -25.11 1.60
C VAL A 107 -6.92 -24.89 0.56
N LEU A 108 -6.89 -23.71 -0.03
CA LEU A 108 -6.09 -23.42 -1.22
C LEU A 108 -4.59 -23.48 -0.94
N VAL A 109 -4.14 -22.98 0.20
CA VAL A 109 -2.74 -23.02 0.64
C VAL A 109 -2.26 -24.47 0.80
N GLU A 110 -3.06 -25.33 1.44
CA GLU A 110 -2.76 -26.75 1.61
C GLU A 110 -2.74 -27.49 0.26
N GLU A 111 -3.74 -27.28 -0.59
CA GLU A 111 -3.77 -27.89 -1.93
C GLU A 111 -2.58 -27.44 -2.79
N ALA A 112 -2.16 -26.17 -2.69
CA ALA A 112 -0.95 -25.71 -3.35
C ALA A 112 0.31 -26.40 -2.83
N ALA A 113 0.37 -26.71 -1.53
CA ALA A 113 1.45 -27.50 -0.93
C ALA A 113 1.46 -28.94 -1.48
N HIS A 114 0.30 -29.59 -1.60
CA HIS A 114 0.19 -30.89 -2.25
C HIS A 114 0.63 -30.86 -3.73
N ARG A 115 0.32 -29.78 -4.47
CA ARG A 115 0.80 -29.61 -5.87
C ARG A 115 2.31 -29.54 -5.95
N VAL A 116 2.97 -28.84 -5.03
CA VAL A 116 4.44 -28.82 -4.91
C VAL A 116 4.95 -30.23 -4.62
N GLY A 117 4.38 -30.93 -3.64
CA GLY A 117 4.78 -32.30 -3.31
C GLY A 117 4.59 -33.27 -4.48
N ARG A 118 3.48 -33.19 -5.22
CA ARG A 118 3.24 -33.99 -6.43
C ARG A 118 4.25 -33.69 -7.55
N ALA A 119 4.73 -32.46 -7.67
CA ALA A 119 5.77 -32.10 -8.61
C ALA A 119 7.13 -32.69 -8.20
N LEU A 120 7.47 -32.61 -6.91
CA LEU A 120 8.67 -33.23 -6.35
C LEU A 120 8.65 -34.76 -6.48
N HIS A 121 7.50 -35.39 -6.24
CA HIS A 121 7.34 -36.84 -6.37
C HIS A 121 7.61 -37.33 -7.79
N ARG A 122 7.28 -36.54 -8.82
CA ARG A 122 7.63 -36.86 -10.22
C ARG A 122 9.13 -36.78 -10.50
N ILE A 123 9.83 -35.85 -9.85
CA ILE A 123 11.28 -35.67 -9.99
C ILE A 123 12.05 -36.79 -9.27
N ASP A 124 11.50 -37.31 -8.16
CA ASP A 124 12.05 -38.42 -7.37
C ASP A 124 13.49 -38.16 -6.88
N ASP A 125 13.75 -36.93 -6.42
CA ASP A 125 15.02 -36.54 -5.80
C ASP A 125 14.80 -36.13 -4.33
N PRO A 126 15.15 -37.00 -3.36
CA PRO A 126 14.99 -36.72 -1.94
C PRO A 126 15.76 -35.47 -1.47
N ALA A 127 16.93 -35.19 -2.03
CA ALA A 127 17.71 -34.01 -1.65
C ALA A 127 17.05 -32.72 -2.15
N LEU A 128 16.37 -32.77 -3.30
CA LEU A 128 15.55 -31.66 -3.78
C LEU A 128 14.33 -31.44 -2.90
N VAL A 129 13.68 -32.52 -2.43
CA VAL A 129 12.56 -32.44 -1.48
C VAL A 129 12.98 -31.69 -0.23
N ASP A 130 14.07 -32.10 0.42
CA ASP A 130 14.55 -31.45 1.66
C ASP A 130 14.83 -29.96 1.45
N ARG A 131 15.51 -29.59 0.36
CA ARG A 131 15.80 -28.18 0.04
C ARG A 131 14.55 -27.35 -0.22
N VAL A 132 13.56 -27.93 -0.90
CA VAL A 132 12.29 -27.24 -1.18
C VAL A 132 11.44 -27.11 0.08
N VAL A 133 11.42 -28.11 0.96
CA VAL A 133 10.75 -28.03 2.26
C VAL A 133 11.38 -26.93 3.12
N ASP A 134 12.71 -26.88 3.21
CA ASP A 134 13.42 -25.80 3.93
C ASP A 134 13.09 -24.42 3.35
N GLU A 135 13.05 -24.31 2.03
CA GLU A 135 12.75 -23.06 1.34
C GLU A 135 11.32 -22.57 1.56
N VAL A 136 10.34 -23.47 1.47
CA VAL A 136 8.95 -23.15 1.79
C VAL A 136 8.81 -22.78 3.26
N GLY A 137 9.56 -23.44 4.17
CA GLY A 137 9.61 -23.06 5.58
C GLY A 137 10.06 -21.61 5.79
N ARG A 138 11.07 -21.14 5.04
CA ARG A 138 11.49 -19.73 5.08
C ARG A 138 10.44 -18.79 4.51
N GLU A 139 9.72 -19.21 3.47
CA GLU A 139 8.63 -18.42 2.89
C GLU A 139 7.49 -18.21 3.88
N LEU A 140 7.04 -19.28 4.56
CA LEU A 140 6.00 -19.18 5.58
C LEU A 140 6.46 -18.31 6.74
N ALA A 141 7.67 -18.54 7.26
CA ALA A 141 8.23 -17.72 8.34
C ALA A 141 8.31 -16.23 7.98
N ALA A 142 8.60 -15.89 6.72
CA ALA A 142 8.60 -14.51 6.25
C ALA A 142 7.20 -13.87 6.27
N VAL A 143 6.16 -14.64 5.96
CA VAL A 143 4.77 -14.19 6.10
C VAL A 143 4.44 -13.92 7.58
N GLU A 144 4.80 -14.84 8.48
CA GLU A 144 4.53 -14.67 9.92
C GLU A 144 5.30 -13.48 10.52
N GLN A 145 6.54 -13.26 10.11
CA GLN A 145 7.32 -12.07 10.49
C GLN A 145 6.64 -10.78 10.03
N ALA A 146 6.19 -10.74 8.78
CA ALA A 146 5.47 -9.59 8.24
C ALA A 146 4.15 -9.33 8.98
N GLU A 147 3.42 -10.37 9.37
CA GLU A 147 2.19 -10.27 10.18
C GLU A 147 2.45 -9.56 11.51
N LEU A 148 3.62 -9.83 12.13
CA LEU A 148 4.10 -9.20 13.37
C LEU A 148 4.70 -7.79 13.16
N GLY A 149 4.78 -7.33 11.91
CA GLY A 149 5.38 -6.04 11.56
C GLY A 149 6.92 -6.05 11.51
N ASP A 150 7.56 -7.21 11.47
CA ASP A 150 9.00 -7.31 11.17
C ASP A 150 9.19 -7.49 9.66
N LEU A 151 9.66 -6.45 8.98
CA LEU A 151 9.90 -6.44 7.53
C LEU A 151 11.37 -6.70 7.16
N SER A 152 12.10 -7.44 8.00
CA SER A 152 13.47 -7.84 7.74
C SER A 152 13.57 -9.02 6.75
N GLY A 153 14.75 -9.18 6.14
CA GLY A 153 15.05 -10.32 5.27
C GLY A 153 14.05 -10.49 4.13
N ARG A 154 13.36 -11.64 4.09
CA ARG A 154 12.36 -11.96 3.07
C ARG A 154 10.99 -11.35 3.37
N ALA A 155 10.67 -11.05 4.62
CA ALA A 155 9.42 -10.41 5.02
C ALA A 155 9.27 -9.01 4.39
N ARG A 156 10.38 -8.38 3.99
CA ARG A 156 10.42 -7.10 3.27
C ARG A 156 9.55 -7.04 2.02
N GLN A 157 9.15 -8.17 1.43
CA GLN A 157 8.18 -8.19 0.35
C GLN A 157 6.87 -7.46 0.67
N ALA A 158 6.49 -7.43 1.95
CA ALA A 158 5.31 -6.73 2.44
C ALA A 158 5.26 -5.26 2.04
N VAL A 159 6.41 -4.58 1.93
CA VAL A 159 6.47 -3.15 1.54
C VAL A 159 5.95 -2.88 0.12
N GLN A 160 5.72 -3.93 -0.69
CA GLN A 160 5.14 -3.82 -2.03
C GLN A 160 3.72 -4.39 -2.12
N LEU A 161 3.19 -4.89 -1.01
CA LEU A 161 1.86 -5.49 -0.96
C LEU A 161 0.89 -4.52 -0.28
N THR A 162 -0.36 -4.54 -0.74
CA THR A 162 -1.45 -3.86 -0.03
C THR A 162 -2.10 -4.86 0.92
N ARG A 163 -2.07 -4.54 2.21
CA ARG A 163 -2.80 -5.27 3.24
C ARG A 163 -4.11 -4.55 3.56
N ALA A 164 -5.21 -5.29 3.72
CA ALA A 164 -6.52 -4.74 4.06
C ALA A 164 -6.61 -4.13 5.48
N ASP A 165 -5.55 -4.28 6.27
CA ASP A 165 -5.45 -3.81 7.65
C ASP A 165 -4.05 -3.22 7.90
N ALA A 166 -3.90 -2.39 8.92
CA ALA A 166 -2.63 -1.70 9.22
C ALA A 166 -1.96 -2.29 10.48
N SER A 167 -0.68 -2.68 10.39
CA SER A 167 0.07 -3.12 11.58
C SER A 167 0.38 -1.93 12.49
N PRO A 168 0.00 -1.94 13.78
CA PRO A 168 0.30 -0.84 14.70
C PRO A 168 1.80 -0.53 14.82
N LEU A 169 2.65 -1.57 14.78
CA LEU A 169 4.11 -1.40 14.81
C LEU A 169 4.61 -0.64 13.58
N GLN A 170 4.03 -0.92 12.42
CA GLN A 170 4.39 -0.25 11.16
C GLN A 170 3.80 1.16 11.08
N VAL A 171 2.62 1.42 11.68
CA VAL A 171 2.06 2.77 11.79
C VAL A 171 2.98 3.65 12.63
N ALA A 172 3.46 3.14 13.77
CA ALA A 172 4.42 3.86 14.61
C ALA A 172 5.74 4.13 13.86
N ALA A 173 6.25 3.15 13.10
CA ALA A 173 7.45 3.36 12.28
C ALA A 173 7.25 4.42 11.18
N ALA A 174 6.09 4.47 10.53
CA ALA A 174 5.77 5.52 9.56
C ALA A 174 5.63 6.90 10.23
N ASP A 175 5.00 6.96 11.40
CA ASP A 175 4.84 8.19 12.18
C ASP A 175 6.21 8.77 12.59
N ASP A 176 7.15 7.91 12.98
CA ASP A 176 8.53 8.32 13.26
C ASP A 176 9.22 8.94 12.03
N LEU A 177 9.05 8.34 10.84
CA LEU A 177 9.60 8.88 9.59
C LEU A 177 8.99 10.24 9.20
N LEU A 178 7.68 10.40 9.39
CA LEU A 178 6.98 11.67 9.12
C LEU A 178 7.37 12.75 10.14
N ARG A 179 7.64 12.38 11.39
CA ARG A 179 8.15 13.32 12.40
C ARG A 179 9.48 13.92 12.02
N GLU A 180 10.38 13.10 11.47
CA GLU A 180 11.66 13.56 10.96
C GLU A 180 11.49 14.43 9.70
N ARG A 181 10.64 14.00 8.77
CA ARG A 181 10.39 14.68 7.50
C ARG A 181 8.89 14.73 7.17
N PRO A 182 8.18 15.82 7.53
CA PRO A 182 6.73 15.91 7.35
C PRO A 182 6.24 15.80 5.90
N LEU A 183 7.04 16.24 4.93
CA LEU A 183 6.76 16.07 3.49
C LEU A 183 7.03 14.64 2.97
N GLY A 184 7.42 13.73 3.86
CA GLY A 184 7.74 12.35 3.55
C GLY A 184 9.21 12.11 3.17
N SER A 185 9.54 10.82 3.06
CA SER A 185 10.84 10.34 2.62
C SER A 185 10.67 9.08 1.80
N SER A 186 11.72 8.67 1.07
CA SER A 186 11.70 7.39 0.35
C SER A 186 11.49 6.19 1.29
N GLY A 187 11.82 6.33 2.59
CA GLY A 187 11.61 5.30 3.60
C GLY A 187 10.13 4.90 3.73
N LEU A 188 9.19 5.85 3.62
CA LEU A 188 7.76 5.56 3.67
C LEU A 188 7.29 4.63 2.55
N LEU A 189 7.96 4.65 1.39
CA LEU A 189 7.64 3.83 0.22
C LEU A 189 8.44 2.53 0.14
N GLN A 190 9.52 2.40 0.93
CA GLN A 190 10.53 1.35 0.75
C GLN A 190 10.73 0.47 1.99
N GLU A 191 10.43 1.00 3.19
CA GLU A 191 10.81 0.37 4.46
C GLU A 191 9.60 -0.02 5.32
N VAL A 192 8.42 0.57 5.05
CA VAL A 192 7.21 0.39 5.85
C VAL A 192 6.09 -0.24 5.01
N ASP A 193 5.18 -0.94 5.69
CA ASP A 193 3.93 -1.40 5.09
C ASP A 193 3.12 -0.22 4.51
N PRO A 194 2.70 -0.25 3.22
CA PRO A 194 2.04 0.89 2.57
C PRO A 194 0.72 1.30 3.24
N THR A 195 -0.08 0.34 3.73
CA THR A 195 -1.34 0.65 4.40
C THR A 195 -1.08 1.36 5.72
N ALA A 196 -0.12 0.87 6.51
CA ALA A 196 0.30 1.51 7.75
C ALA A 196 0.91 2.92 7.52
N ALA A 197 1.72 3.08 6.47
CA ALA A 197 2.25 4.38 6.08
C ALA A 197 1.15 5.35 5.66
N ALA A 198 0.13 4.89 4.93
CA ALA A 198 -1.04 5.70 4.59
C ALA A 198 -1.85 6.12 5.84
N VAL A 199 -1.98 5.25 6.85
CA VAL A 199 -2.63 5.61 8.14
C VAL A 199 -1.88 6.76 8.83
N ALA A 200 -0.56 6.66 8.91
CA ALA A 200 0.25 7.74 9.47
C ALA A 200 0.14 9.01 8.60
N ALA A 201 0.27 8.90 7.28
CA ALA A 201 0.14 10.05 6.37
C ALA A 201 -1.23 10.74 6.46
N ALA A 202 -2.33 10.00 6.69
CA ALA A 202 -3.66 10.59 6.88
C ALA A 202 -3.75 11.42 8.17
N HIS A 203 -3.11 10.96 9.25
CA HIS A 203 -2.98 11.73 10.50
C HIS A 203 -2.16 13.00 10.29
N TRP A 204 -1.01 12.90 9.63
CA TRP A 204 -0.14 14.04 9.33
C TRP A 204 -0.77 15.03 8.35
N LEU A 205 -1.55 14.55 7.37
CA LEU A 205 -2.33 15.39 6.48
C LEU A 205 -3.35 16.22 7.25
N GLN A 206 -4.04 15.63 8.23
CA GLN A 206 -4.98 16.37 9.06
C GLN A 206 -4.29 17.49 9.84
N ALA A 207 -3.17 17.19 10.50
CA ALA A 207 -2.38 18.18 11.22
C ALA A 207 -1.89 19.31 10.29
N ALA A 208 -1.38 18.96 9.10
CA ALA A 208 -0.93 19.91 8.10
C ALA A 208 -2.08 20.80 7.58
N ALA A 209 -3.26 20.23 7.36
CA ALA A 209 -4.45 20.97 6.92
C ALA A 209 -5.03 21.87 8.03
N GLU A 210 -4.93 21.46 9.30
CA GLU A 210 -5.33 22.30 10.45
C GLU A 210 -4.41 23.53 10.55
N VAL A 211 -3.09 23.35 10.45
CA VAL A 211 -2.10 24.45 10.46
C VAL A 211 -2.26 25.39 9.25
N ALA A 212 -2.32 24.83 8.03
CA ALA A 212 -2.46 25.63 6.82
C ALA A 212 -3.82 26.35 6.76
N GLY A 213 -4.89 25.70 7.20
CA GLY A 213 -6.24 26.27 7.22
C GLY A 213 -6.37 27.45 8.19
N GLU A 214 -5.65 27.45 9.31
CA GLU A 214 -5.62 28.58 10.23
C GLU A 214 -5.02 29.83 9.58
N VAL A 215 -3.90 29.69 8.87
CA VAL A 215 -3.21 30.80 8.20
C VAL A 215 -3.97 31.27 6.95
N ALA A 216 -4.53 30.35 6.17
CA ALA A 216 -5.31 30.67 4.97
C ALA A 216 -6.78 31.05 5.26
N GLU A 217 -7.18 31.09 6.53
CA GLU A 217 -8.57 31.34 6.97
C GLU A 217 -9.62 30.44 6.27
N CYS A 218 -9.25 29.19 5.97
CA CYS A 218 -10.13 28.22 5.32
C CYS A 218 -10.34 26.97 6.18
N ARG A 219 -11.38 26.19 5.86
CA ARG A 219 -11.60 24.93 6.58
C ARG A 219 -10.55 23.89 6.16
N PRO A 220 -10.10 22.98 7.05
CA PRO A 220 -9.09 21.97 6.72
C PRO A 220 -9.40 21.15 5.46
N GLU A 221 -10.64 20.72 5.27
CA GLU A 221 -11.08 19.95 4.10
C GLU A 221 -11.08 20.74 2.78
N MET A 222 -10.92 22.07 2.83
CA MET A 222 -10.78 22.91 1.64
C MET A 222 -9.32 23.17 1.26
N VAL A 223 -8.37 22.92 2.17
CA VAL A 223 -6.96 23.29 1.99
C VAL A 223 -6.36 22.73 0.70
N VAL A 224 -6.59 21.45 0.41
CA VAL A 224 -6.03 20.81 -0.79
C VAL A 224 -6.69 21.33 -2.07
N ILE A 225 -7.97 21.71 -2.01
CA ILE A 225 -8.68 22.33 -3.14
C ILE A 225 -8.11 23.72 -3.43
N GLU A 226 -7.85 24.51 -2.38
CA GLU A 226 -7.26 25.85 -2.55
C GLU A 226 -5.81 25.76 -3.04
N ALA A 227 -5.03 24.82 -2.50
CA ALA A 227 -3.65 24.57 -2.92
C ALA A 227 -3.52 24.15 -4.40
N ASP A 228 -4.54 23.50 -4.97
CA ASP A 228 -4.57 23.13 -6.40
C ASP A 228 -4.51 24.35 -7.33
N ASN A 229 -4.92 25.52 -6.86
CA ASN A 229 -4.80 26.77 -7.61
C ASN A 229 -3.35 27.29 -7.68
N ILE A 230 -2.48 26.83 -6.76
CA ILE A 230 -1.04 27.19 -6.71
C ILE A 230 -0.26 26.23 -7.61
N GLU A 231 -0.46 24.93 -7.42
CA GLU A 231 0.14 23.87 -8.22
C GLU A 231 -0.88 22.75 -8.43
N ALA A 232 -0.90 22.11 -9.60
CA ALA A 232 -1.83 21.01 -9.86
C ALA A 232 -1.53 19.81 -8.95
N LEU A 233 -2.50 19.40 -8.13
CA LEU A 233 -2.38 18.35 -7.10
C LEU A 233 -3.38 17.22 -7.29
N ALA A 234 -3.13 16.09 -6.62
CA ALA A 234 -4.12 15.04 -6.44
C ALA A 234 -5.20 15.49 -5.44
N VAL A 235 -6.22 16.23 -5.88
CA VAL A 235 -7.20 16.84 -4.97
C VAL A 235 -8.20 15.85 -4.37
N ARG A 236 -8.66 14.87 -5.17
CA ARG A 236 -9.85 14.08 -4.84
C ARG A 236 -9.68 13.23 -3.59
N THR A 237 -8.61 12.46 -3.50
CA THR A 237 -8.41 11.49 -2.41
C THR A 237 -8.07 12.18 -1.08
N PRO A 238 -7.12 13.14 -1.00
CA PRO A 238 -6.81 13.84 0.25
C PRO A 238 -8.01 14.63 0.79
N THR A 239 -8.79 15.26 -0.09
CA THR A 239 -10.04 15.95 0.30
C THR A 239 -11.03 14.98 0.94
N LEU A 240 -11.29 13.83 0.29
CA LEU A 240 -12.19 12.81 0.85
C LEU A 240 -11.70 12.29 2.21
N VAL A 241 -10.39 12.12 2.37
CA VAL A 241 -9.81 11.71 3.66
C VAL A 241 -10.05 12.78 4.73
N LEU A 242 -9.74 14.05 4.44
CA LEU A 242 -9.97 15.16 5.36
C LEU A 242 -11.45 15.31 5.73
N GLU A 243 -12.38 15.17 4.79
CA GLU A 243 -13.82 15.21 5.04
C GLU A 243 -14.25 14.13 6.06
N ARG A 244 -13.75 12.89 5.89
CA ARG A 244 -14.08 11.78 6.81
C ARG A 244 -13.43 11.95 8.18
N LEU A 245 -12.22 12.48 8.24
CA LEU A 245 -11.55 12.81 9.50
C LEU A 245 -12.29 13.92 10.26
N GLN A 246 -12.75 14.97 9.56
CA GLN A 246 -13.58 16.04 10.14
C GLN A 246 -14.95 15.51 10.61
N ALA A 247 -15.48 14.47 9.97
CA ALA A 247 -16.67 13.76 10.43
C ALA A 247 -16.44 12.90 11.70
N GLY A 248 -15.20 12.83 12.20
CA GLY A 248 -14.82 12.14 13.43
C GLY A 248 -14.40 10.69 13.24
N GLU A 249 -14.17 10.23 12.00
CA GLU A 249 -13.57 8.93 11.76
C GLU A 249 -12.08 8.94 12.09
N SER A 250 -11.51 7.81 12.52
CA SER A 250 -10.07 7.71 12.76
C SER A 250 -9.29 7.54 11.45
N PRO A 251 -8.03 8.04 11.37
CA PRO A 251 -7.13 7.79 10.24
C PRO A 251 -7.07 6.32 9.83
N ARG A 252 -6.98 5.41 10.81
CA ARG A 252 -6.98 3.97 10.58
C ARG A 252 -8.23 3.54 9.82
N LYS A 253 -9.42 3.91 10.31
CA LYS A 253 -10.70 3.53 9.71
C LYS A 253 -10.84 4.06 8.28
N VAL A 254 -10.54 5.34 8.07
CA VAL A 254 -10.66 5.98 6.76
C VAL A 254 -9.79 5.26 5.73
N VAL A 255 -8.52 5.02 6.07
CA VAL A 255 -7.55 4.36 5.20
C VAL A 255 -7.93 2.90 4.93
N THR A 256 -8.24 2.11 5.97
CA THR A 256 -8.60 0.70 5.77
C THR A 256 -9.87 0.53 4.94
N ASP A 257 -10.86 1.41 5.11
CA ASP A 257 -12.08 1.37 4.31
C ASP A 257 -11.81 1.68 2.82
N LEU A 258 -11.01 2.71 2.53
CA LEU A 258 -10.65 3.08 1.15
C LEU A 258 -9.82 1.98 0.47
N VAL A 259 -8.83 1.45 1.19
CA VAL A 259 -7.98 0.36 0.71
C VAL A 259 -8.80 -0.91 0.48
N ALA A 260 -9.66 -1.29 1.42
CA ALA A 260 -10.53 -2.47 1.28
C ALA A 260 -11.46 -2.33 0.07
N ALA A 261 -12.11 -1.17 -0.12
CA ALA A 261 -12.98 -0.93 -1.27
C ALA A 261 -12.23 -1.06 -2.60
N ALA A 262 -11.01 -0.53 -2.69
CA ALA A 262 -10.18 -0.65 -3.88
C ALA A 262 -9.68 -2.08 -4.12
N MET A 263 -9.35 -2.83 -3.06
CA MET A 263 -9.02 -4.26 -3.17
C MET A 263 -10.21 -5.09 -3.65
N THR A 264 -11.42 -4.83 -3.16
CA THR A 264 -12.66 -5.46 -3.64
C THR A 264 -12.89 -5.17 -5.12
N ALA A 265 -12.63 -3.93 -5.57
CA ALA A 265 -12.68 -3.56 -6.98
C ALA A 265 -11.64 -4.32 -7.83
N ALA A 266 -10.42 -4.53 -7.30
CA ALA A 266 -9.37 -5.31 -7.96
C ALA A 266 -9.77 -6.79 -8.15
N GLU A 267 -10.57 -7.34 -7.24
CA GLU A 267 -11.15 -8.68 -7.34
C GLU A 267 -12.39 -8.74 -8.27
N GLY A 268 -12.77 -7.62 -8.90
CA GLY A 268 -13.89 -7.54 -9.83
C GLY A 268 -15.27 -7.43 -9.15
N VAL A 269 -15.30 -7.06 -7.87
CA VAL A 269 -16.52 -6.90 -7.08
C VAL A 269 -16.75 -5.42 -6.78
N LEU A 270 -18.00 -4.96 -6.80
CA LEU A 270 -18.36 -3.60 -6.39
C LEU A 270 -18.59 -3.57 -4.87
N ALA A 271 -17.81 -2.78 -4.15
CA ALA A 271 -17.94 -2.65 -2.69
C ALA A 271 -19.26 -1.99 -2.28
N ASP A 272 -19.64 -0.89 -2.94
CA ASP A 272 -20.93 -0.21 -2.72
C ASP A 272 -21.67 0.07 -4.05
N PRO A 273 -22.46 -0.90 -4.53
CA PRO A 273 -23.28 -0.70 -5.72
C PRO A 273 -24.33 0.41 -5.55
N GLY A 274 -24.81 0.65 -4.32
CA GLY A 274 -25.84 1.64 -4.04
C GLY A 274 -25.30 3.06 -4.13
N GLY A 275 -24.22 3.35 -3.43
CA GLY A 275 -23.52 4.63 -3.49
C GLY A 275 -23.06 4.97 -4.90
N LEU A 276 -22.54 4.01 -5.67
CA LEU A 276 -22.16 4.24 -7.07
C LEU A 276 -23.35 4.69 -7.94
N VAL A 277 -24.54 4.11 -7.74
CA VAL A 277 -25.75 4.54 -8.45
C VAL A 277 -26.13 5.98 -8.10
N GLU A 278 -25.99 6.36 -6.83
CA GLU A 278 -26.24 7.73 -6.39
C GLU A 278 -25.22 8.71 -6.99
N GLU A 279 -23.93 8.39 -6.98
CA GLU A 279 -22.89 9.21 -7.60
C GLU A 279 -23.11 9.37 -9.12
N ILE A 280 -23.50 8.31 -9.82
CA ILE A 280 -23.85 8.38 -11.24
C ILE A 280 -25.06 9.32 -11.46
N ALA A 281 -26.06 9.27 -10.58
CA ALA A 281 -27.20 10.17 -10.66
C ALA A 281 -26.80 11.63 -10.42
N GLN A 282 -25.89 11.89 -9.47
CA GLN A 282 -25.36 13.23 -9.21
C GLN A 282 -24.53 13.75 -10.39
N ALA A 283 -23.66 12.93 -10.97
CA ALA A 283 -22.87 13.26 -12.15
C ALA A 283 -23.77 13.65 -13.34
N ARG A 284 -24.84 12.87 -13.59
CA ARG A 284 -25.85 13.18 -14.61
C ARG A 284 -26.55 14.50 -14.34
N ALA A 285 -27.03 14.72 -13.12
CA ALA A 285 -27.69 15.96 -12.74
C ALA A 285 -26.77 17.17 -12.86
N LYS A 286 -25.47 17.02 -12.56
CA LYS A 286 -24.47 18.08 -12.73
C LYS A 286 -24.21 18.37 -14.21
N ALA A 287 -23.98 17.34 -15.03
CA ALA A 287 -23.80 17.51 -16.49
C ALA A 287 -25.01 18.22 -17.13
N GLU A 288 -26.23 17.81 -16.78
CA GLU A 288 -27.47 18.44 -17.27
C GLU A 288 -27.60 19.92 -16.91
N ARG A 289 -27.04 20.34 -15.76
CA ARG A 289 -27.06 21.76 -15.34
C ARG A 289 -26.08 22.64 -16.12
N PHE A 290 -24.92 22.10 -16.48
CA PHE A 290 -23.86 22.87 -17.14
C PHE A 290 -23.99 22.85 -18.67
N ALA A 291 -24.23 21.68 -19.27
CA ALA A 291 -24.35 21.52 -20.72
C ALA A 291 -25.29 20.34 -21.07
N PRO A 292 -26.59 20.59 -21.25
CA PRO A 292 -27.56 19.55 -21.57
C PRO A 292 -27.19 18.78 -22.83
N GLY A 293 -26.99 17.46 -22.72
CA GLY A 293 -26.65 16.59 -23.84
C GLY A 293 -25.16 16.51 -24.19
N ASP A 294 -24.29 17.12 -23.39
CA ASP A 294 -22.84 16.99 -23.53
C ASP A 294 -22.36 15.64 -22.98
N ALA A 295 -22.01 14.74 -23.90
CA ALA A 295 -21.54 13.41 -23.57
C ALA A 295 -20.08 13.41 -23.06
N GLU A 296 -19.29 14.41 -23.41
CA GLU A 296 -17.89 14.54 -23.00
C GLU A 296 -17.81 15.02 -21.56
N LEU A 297 -18.56 16.09 -21.22
CA LEU A 297 -18.70 16.55 -19.84
C LEU A 297 -19.29 15.46 -18.93
N LEU A 298 -20.28 14.71 -19.41
CA LEU A 298 -20.82 13.60 -18.63
C LEU A 298 -19.75 12.53 -18.37
N ALA A 299 -18.95 12.17 -19.38
CA ALA A 299 -17.89 11.17 -19.24
C ALA A 299 -16.80 11.62 -18.24
N GLU A 300 -16.45 12.90 -18.22
CA GLU A 300 -15.51 13.48 -17.25
C GLU A 300 -16.07 13.44 -15.82
N LEU A 301 -17.38 13.65 -15.65
CA LEU A 301 -18.05 13.64 -14.36
C LEU A 301 -18.40 12.23 -13.86
N MET A 302 -18.30 11.20 -14.71
CA MET A 302 -18.66 9.84 -14.31
C MET A 302 -17.76 9.34 -13.18
N PRO A 303 -18.33 8.81 -12.09
CA PRO A 303 -17.54 8.30 -10.98
C PRO A 303 -16.73 7.07 -11.41
N ARG A 304 -15.54 6.93 -10.82
CA ARG A 304 -14.75 5.71 -10.85
C ARG A 304 -15.32 4.74 -9.80
N ILE A 305 -15.16 3.43 -10.02
CA ILE A 305 -15.58 2.38 -9.08
C ILE A 305 -14.88 2.53 -7.71
N THR A 306 -13.65 3.03 -7.72
CA THR A 306 -12.88 3.39 -6.53
C THR A 306 -12.08 4.68 -6.84
N PRO A 307 -11.83 5.56 -5.86
CA PRO A 307 -10.96 6.71 -6.06
C PRO A 307 -9.48 6.32 -6.28
N LEU A 308 -9.06 5.16 -5.76
CA LEU A 308 -7.67 4.67 -5.80
C LEU A 308 -7.40 3.76 -7.00
N ASP A 309 -6.14 3.63 -7.41
CA ASP A 309 -5.68 2.57 -8.31
C ASP A 309 -5.87 1.19 -7.65
N PRO A 310 -6.80 0.35 -8.15
CA PRO A 310 -7.06 -0.96 -7.56
C PRO A 310 -5.87 -1.92 -7.63
N MET A 311 -4.88 -1.67 -8.49
CA MET A 311 -3.68 -2.52 -8.60
C MET A 311 -2.64 -2.26 -7.50
N ARG A 312 -2.71 -1.11 -6.82
CA ARG A 312 -1.74 -0.69 -5.79
C ARG A 312 -2.34 0.28 -4.75
N PRO A 313 -3.53 0.01 -4.19
CA PRO A 313 -4.36 1.06 -3.60
C PRO A 313 -3.74 1.72 -2.37
N ALA A 314 -3.06 0.98 -1.49
CA ALA A 314 -2.42 1.59 -0.33
C ALA A 314 -1.24 2.51 -0.71
N ARG A 315 -0.50 2.15 -1.76
CA ARG A 315 0.60 2.97 -2.27
C ARG A 315 0.09 4.21 -3.00
N ASP A 316 -0.94 4.05 -3.81
CA ASP A 316 -1.61 5.15 -4.50
C ASP A 316 -2.18 6.16 -3.50
N LEU A 317 -2.85 5.67 -2.45
CA LEU A 317 -3.35 6.50 -1.35
C LEU A 317 -2.21 7.22 -0.62
N LEU A 318 -1.11 6.54 -0.31
CA LEU A 318 0.04 7.18 0.34
C LEU A 318 0.65 8.29 -0.53
N GLU A 319 0.82 8.04 -1.84
CA GLU A 319 1.30 9.04 -2.81
C GLU A 319 0.37 10.27 -2.80
N ASP A 320 -0.95 10.07 -2.93
CA ASP A 320 -1.94 11.16 -2.87
C ASP A 320 -1.90 11.93 -1.54
N LEU A 321 -1.77 11.24 -0.40
CA LEU A 321 -1.74 11.87 0.93
C LEU A 321 -0.49 12.73 1.14
N LEU A 322 0.68 12.27 0.65
CA LEU A 322 1.92 13.04 0.70
C LEU A 322 1.83 14.28 -0.21
N ASP A 323 1.23 14.16 -1.38
CA ASP A 323 0.92 15.31 -2.26
C ASP A 323 -0.05 16.28 -1.57
N GLY A 324 -1.02 15.78 -0.80
CA GLY A 324 -1.90 16.60 0.04
C GLY A 324 -1.14 17.37 1.13
N ILE A 325 -0.22 16.73 1.83
CA ILE A 325 0.62 17.40 2.86
C ILE A 325 1.48 18.49 2.20
N ARG A 326 2.05 18.21 1.02
CA ARG A 326 2.75 19.21 0.23
C ARG A 326 1.84 20.36 -0.19
N GLY A 327 0.59 20.08 -0.56
CA GLY A 327 -0.42 21.11 -0.83
C GLY A 327 -0.68 22.02 0.37
N CYS A 328 -0.80 21.46 1.58
CA CYS A 328 -0.92 22.25 2.80
C CYS A 328 0.27 23.19 3.00
N TRP A 329 1.49 22.69 2.76
CA TRP A 329 2.71 23.51 2.82
C TRP A 329 2.72 24.64 1.78
N LEU A 330 2.34 24.35 0.52
CA LEU A 330 2.24 25.36 -0.53
C LEU A 330 1.24 26.47 -0.16
N LEU A 331 0.06 26.10 0.35
CA LEU A 331 -0.95 27.07 0.77
C LEU A 331 -0.49 27.89 1.98
N TYR A 332 0.14 27.25 2.97
CA TYR A 332 0.70 27.94 4.12
C TYR A 332 1.71 29.00 3.66
N ARG A 333 2.65 28.63 2.77
CA ARG A 333 3.63 29.57 2.22
C ARG A 333 2.95 30.77 1.58
N GLU A 334 2.01 30.57 0.66
CA GLU A 334 1.31 31.66 -0.02
C GLU A 334 0.69 32.68 0.96
N HIS A 335 0.19 32.21 2.11
CA HIS A 335 -0.51 33.05 3.08
C HIS A 335 0.32 33.52 4.30
N ALA A 336 1.45 32.88 4.60
CA ALA A 336 2.31 33.21 5.74
C ALA A 336 3.17 34.48 5.53
N GLY A 337 3.00 35.18 4.41
CA GLY A 337 3.60 36.49 4.20
C GLY A 337 4.85 36.50 3.32
N PHE A 338 4.89 35.70 2.25
CA PHE A 338 5.61 36.15 1.04
C PHE A 338 4.82 37.28 0.36
N ASP A 339 4.49 38.34 1.11
CA ASP A 339 4.09 39.60 0.51
C ASP A 339 5.32 40.12 -0.22
N SER A 340 5.32 39.96 -1.54
CA SER A 340 6.27 40.60 -2.46
C SER A 340 6.36 42.14 -2.31
N GLU A 341 5.61 42.74 -1.38
CA GLU A 341 5.56 44.18 -1.10
C GLU A 341 6.80 44.71 -0.35
N ASP A 342 7.63 43.84 0.25
CA ASP A 342 8.90 44.27 0.89
C ASP A 342 10.10 44.35 -0.10
N LEU A 343 9.90 44.01 -1.37
CA LEU A 343 10.93 44.13 -2.42
C LEU A 343 10.90 45.48 -3.17
N ASP A 344 9.92 46.35 -2.90
CA ASP A 344 9.76 47.62 -3.61
C ASP A 344 10.54 48.81 -3.00
N ASP A 345 11.31 48.62 -1.90
CA ASP A 345 12.10 49.69 -1.24
C ASP A 345 13.64 49.52 -1.32
N PHE A 346 14.15 48.66 -2.21
CA PHE A 346 15.59 48.54 -2.46
C PHE A 346 15.98 49.18 -3.80
N GLY A 347 16.63 50.35 -3.70
CA GLY A 347 17.00 51.19 -4.85
C GLY A 347 18.05 50.56 -5.79
N ASP A 348 17.92 50.91 -7.08
CA ASP A 348 18.81 50.64 -8.22
C ASP A 348 20.29 50.45 -7.83
N GLY A 349 20.72 49.21 -7.62
CA GLY A 349 22.12 48.84 -7.49
C GLY A 349 22.33 47.35 -7.69
N GLU A 350 23.12 46.95 -8.69
CA GLU A 350 23.42 45.56 -9.07
C GLU A 350 24.09 44.70 -7.96
N GLU A 351 24.38 45.26 -6.78
CA GLU A 351 24.83 44.53 -5.56
C GLU A 351 23.67 44.19 -4.59
N ALA A 352 22.46 44.69 -4.85
CA ALA A 352 21.24 44.43 -4.08
C ALA A 352 20.54 43.13 -4.50
N ASP A 353 20.71 42.69 -5.75
CA ASP A 353 20.07 41.46 -6.26
C ASP A 353 20.63 40.20 -5.55
N GLU A 354 21.94 40.10 -5.33
CA GLU A 354 22.52 38.94 -4.61
C GLU A 354 22.16 38.92 -3.11
N GLN A 355 21.96 40.07 -2.46
CA GLN A 355 21.59 40.17 -1.04
C GLN A 355 20.08 40.03 -0.81
N ALA A 356 19.25 40.47 -1.76
CA ALA A 356 17.79 40.24 -1.75
C ALA A 356 17.48 38.75 -1.97
N ASP A 357 18.24 38.07 -2.84
CA ASP A 357 18.13 36.63 -3.05
C ASP A 357 18.56 35.82 -1.80
N GLU A 358 19.62 36.23 -1.09
CA GLU A 358 20.04 35.57 0.16
C GLU A 358 19.04 35.80 1.30
N HIS A 359 18.53 37.02 1.49
CA HIS A 359 17.52 37.29 2.53
C HIS A 359 16.15 36.67 2.23
N GLY A 360 15.73 36.62 0.97
CA GLY A 360 14.51 35.92 0.56
C GLY A 360 14.61 34.40 0.76
N ALA A 361 15.80 33.82 0.57
CA ALA A 361 16.05 32.41 0.85
C ALA A 361 16.04 32.11 2.37
N GLU A 362 16.65 32.96 3.20
CA GLU A 362 16.63 32.82 4.66
C GLU A 362 15.21 32.92 5.23
N GLN A 363 14.38 33.86 4.74
CA GLN A 363 12.97 33.97 5.15
C GLN A 363 12.13 32.78 4.69
N ALA A 364 12.40 32.25 3.50
CA ALA A 364 11.73 31.05 3.02
C ALA A 364 12.06 29.82 3.87
N ASP A 365 13.33 29.67 4.26
CA ASP A 365 13.77 28.58 5.14
C ASP A 365 13.15 28.72 6.55
N GLU A 366 13.03 29.93 7.09
CA GLU A 366 12.38 30.17 8.39
C GLU A 366 10.88 29.84 8.36
N ALA A 367 10.16 30.25 7.31
CA ALA A 367 8.74 29.93 7.14
C ALA A 367 8.50 28.42 6.95
N ASP A 368 9.40 27.74 6.23
CA ASP A 368 9.36 26.29 6.07
C ASP A 368 9.56 25.58 7.42
N GLU A 369 10.54 26.02 8.23
CA GLU A 369 10.78 25.49 9.58
C GLU A 369 9.59 25.75 10.51
N GLU A 370 8.99 26.95 10.48
CA GLU A 370 7.81 27.30 11.27
C GLU A 370 6.63 26.38 10.95
N PHE A 371 6.33 26.18 9.67
CA PHE A 371 5.29 25.25 9.25
C PHE A 371 5.57 23.84 9.76
N PHE A 372 6.78 23.31 9.56
CA PHE A 372 7.10 21.94 9.99
C PHE A 372 7.03 21.76 11.50
N ASP A 373 7.45 22.76 12.29
CA ASP A 373 7.34 22.71 13.74
C ASP A 373 5.89 22.81 14.22
N ALA A 374 5.07 23.65 13.59
CA ALA A 374 3.64 23.73 13.85
C ALA A 374 2.94 22.40 13.54
N VAL A 375 3.22 21.78 12.40
CA VAL A 375 2.65 20.48 12.03
C VAL A 375 3.09 19.38 12.99
N ARG A 376 4.36 19.35 13.41
CA ARG A 376 4.85 18.40 14.43
C ARG A 376 4.13 18.59 15.76
N ALA A 377 3.91 19.83 16.18
CA ALA A 377 3.21 20.14 17.42
C ALA A 377 1.75 19.68 17.36
N GLU A 378 1.05 19.98 16.27
CA GLU A 378 -0.35 19.60 16.05
C GLU A 378 -0.52 18.08 15.98
N ALA A 379 0.34 17.40 15.20
CA ALA A 379 0.34 15.93 15.11
C ALA A 379 0.63 15.27 16.47
N ALA A 380 1.51 15.86 17.30
CA ALA A 380 1.81 15.34 18.63
C ALA A 380 0.68 15.58 19.64
N ALA A 381 0.00 16.73 19.56
CA ALA A 381 -1.16 17.05 20.39
C ALA A 381 -2.33 16.07 20.17
N HIS A 382 -2.41 15.52 18.96
CA HIS A 382 -3.47 14.61 18.52
C HIS A 382 -3.00 13.18 18.24
N HIS A 383 -1.91 12.75 18.88
CA HIS A 383 -1.38 11.40 18.70
C HIS A 383 -2.38 10.29 19.09
N ASP A 384 -3.39 10.59 19.93
CA ASP A 384 -4.46 9.65 20.25
C ASP A 384 -5.30 9.24 19.03
N ARG A 385 -5.31 10.05 17.96
CA ARG A 385 -5.99 9.72 16.69
C ARG A 385 -5.32 8.53 15.96
N LEU A 386 -4.04 8.25 16.20
CA LEU A 386 -3.29 7.16 15.55
C LEU A 386 -3.56 5.76 16.12
N VAL A 387 -4.19 5.67 17.30
CA VAL A 387 -4.31 4.42 18.10
C VAL A 387 -5.52 3.58 17.72
#